data_AF-A0A2N2DIF4-F1
#
_entry.id   AF-A0A2N2DIF4-F1
#
_cell.length_a   1.000
_cell.length_b   1.000
_cell.length_c   1.000
_cell.angle_alpha   90.00
_cell.angle_beta   90.00
_cell.angle_gamma   90.00
#
_symmetry.space_group_name_H-M   'P 1'
#
loop_
_entity.id
_entity.type
_entity.pdbx_description
1 polymer ?
#
loop_
_entity_poly.entity_id
_entity_poly.type
_entity_poly.pdbx_seq_one_letter_code
_entity_poly.pdbx_strand_id
1 'polypeptide(L)'
;MRRQGFKVPLVISGLFLGAWMASMGAVFFQAPFFGNIFPEGLNSFSRQAMERLNREKQPDIPVAVLPLEGHWLRTEQDKGYVPASLIIRKDRGRFSGGRQKVLSLEEARTALNRKTNSLNVMYIWTDDEELKVISVTSFNKDTKKAAIVVVPLHTAVNNGNRVVLGERYLTVRDLYREKGREGVRAFLEKRLDLKIVNYVHVNQAALRKLSNIIGPIEVNGDRTTMLESFEQTAAGVRTDDRDVVRAVASQVLQPRMLKEVPTLIGIFTREIRTNFTNTEMIRVFHLSRQMDLKQMCKTALPGREHSAGDLRYLFISDQTWKNIIYEITQ
;
A
#
# COMPACT_ATOMS: atom_id res chain seq x y z
N MET A 1 -12.71 -24.78 -32.61
CA MET A 1 -12.87 -23.58 -31.77
C MET A 1 -11.82 -23.57 -30.65
N ARG A 2 -10.76 -22.77 -30.79
CA ARG A 2 -9.74 -22.60 -29.74
C ARG A 2 -10.27 -21.62 -28.70
N ARG A 3 -10.39 -22.05 -27.43
CA ARG A 3 -10.68 -21.15 -26.30
C ARG A 3 -9.49 -20.21 -26.12
N GLN A 4 -9.67 -18.93 -26.44
CA GLN A 4 -8.72 -17.88 -26.09
C GLN A 4 -8.73 -17.71 -24.57
N GLY A 5 -7.60 -18.04 -23.93
CA GLY A 5 -7.40 -17.78 -22.50
C GLY A 5 -7.29 -16.29 -22.26
N PHE A 6 -8.32 -15.70 -21.65
CA PHE A 6 -8.28 -14.33 -21.17
C PHE A 6 -7.26 -14.22 -20.02
N LYS A 7 -6.14 -13.52 -20.26
CA LYS A 7 -5.22 -13.12 -19.20
C LYS A 7 -5.77 -11.84 -18.55
N VAL A 8 -6.20 -11.97 -17.29
CA VAL A 8 -6.66 -10.84 -16.46
C VAL A 8 -5.44 -10.02 -16.01
N PRO A 9 -5.46 -8.68 -16.09
CA PRO A 9 -4.35 -7.85 -15.64
C PRO A 9 -4.28 -7.79 -14.11
N LEU A 10 -3.08 -8.03 -13.57
CA LEU A 10 -2.77 -8.04 -12.14
C LEU A 10 -2.60 -6.60 -11.58
N VAL A 11 -3.18 -6.34 -10.41
CA VAL A 11 -3.08 -5.14 -9.58
C VAL A 11 -2.74 -5.53 -8.13
N ILE A 12 -1.51 -5.28 -7.69
CA ILE A 12 -0.92 -5.90 -6.48
C ILE A 12 -0.72 -4.93 -5.31
N SER A 13 -0.76 -5.42 -4.07
CA SER A 13 -0.69 -4.60 -2.85
C SER A 13 0.73 -4.29 -2.37
N GLY A 14 1.01 -3.02 -2.00
CA GLY A 14 2.16 -2.64 -1.15
C GLY A 14 1.81 -2.40 0.32
N LEU A 15 0.57 -2.72 0.70
CA LEU A 15 0.08 -2.73 2.09
C LEU A 15 0.89 -3.69 2.96
N PHE A 16 1.34 -4.76 2.31
CA PHE A 16 2.03 -5.85 2.96
C PHE A 16 3.49 -5.53 3.30
N LEU A 17 4.29 -4.99 2.39
CA LEU A 17 5.69 -4.68 2.68
C LEU A 17 5.83 -3.64 3.80
N GLY A 18 4.89 -2.69 3.93
CA GLY A 18 4.84 -1.77 5.07
C GLY A 18 4.50 -2.45 6.39
N ALA A 19 3.43 -3.25 6.43
CA ALA A 19 3.03 -4.00 7.62
C ALA A 19 4.03 -5.10 8.01
N TRP A 20 4.71 -5.67 7.02
CA TRP A 20 5.76 -6.66 7.18
C TRP A 20 7.06 -6.03 7.66
N MET A 21 7.47 -4.89 7.13
CA MET A 21 8.59 -4.10 7.71
C MET A 21 8.27 -3.64 9.14
N ALA A 22 7.01 -3.32 9.45
CA ALA A 22 6.56 -2.99 10.81
C ALA A 22 6.60 -4.20 11.76
N SER A 23 6.13 -5.37 11.32
CA SER A 23 6.14 -6.60 12.13
C SER A 23 7.54 -7.19 12.27
N MET A 24 8.36 -7.14 11.21
CA MET A 24 9.78 -7.44 11.29
C MET A 24 10.50 -6.45 12.20
N GLY A 25 10.18 -5.16 12.14
CA GLY A 25 10.63 -4.18 13.14
C GLY A 25 10.29 -4.62 14.57
N ALA A 26 9.06 -5.09 14.83
CA ALA A 26 8.69 -5.58 16.16
C ALA A 26 9.55 -6.77 16.60
N VAL A 27 9.80 -7.74 15.71
CA VAL A 27 10.65 -8.90 15.99
C VAL A 27 12.11 -8.50 16.17
N PHE A 28 12.61 -7.57 15.35
CA PHE A 28 13.98 -7.05 15.39
C PHE A 28 14.28 -6.22 16.64
N PHE A 29 13.32 -5.43 17.13
CA PHE A 29 13.48 -4.65 18.36
C PHE A 29 13.14 -5.44 19.63
N GLN A 30 12.58 -6.66 19.52
CA GLN A 30 12.28 -7.54 20.64
C GLN A 30 13.32 -8.65 20.86
N ALA A 31 14.13 -8.99 19.85
CA ALA A 31 15.15 -10.02 19.99
C ALA A 31 16.37 -9.52 20.81
N PRO A 32 16.73 -10.16 21.94
CA PRO A 32 17.85 -9.74 22.80
C PRO A 32 19.22 -9.77 22.12
N PHE A 33 19.32 -10.38 20.94
CA PHE A 33 20.54 -10.45 20.13
C PHE A 33 21.00 -9.10 19.55
N PHE A 34 20.10 -8.11 19.44
CA PHE A 34 20.43 -6.80 18.86
C PHE A 34 21.04 -5.79 19.85
N GLY A 35 21.08 -6.12 21.14
CA GLY A 35 21.70 -5.26 22.17
C GLY A 35 23.19 -5.00 21.95
N ASN A 36 23.88 -5.85 21.18
CA ASN A 36 25.29 -5.65 20.82
C ASN A 36 25.50 -4.88 19.50
N ILE A 37 24.43 -4.60 18.75
CA ILE A 37 24.49 -3.87 17.46
C ILE A 37 23.96 -2.43 17.61
N PHE A 38 23.15 -2.14 18.64
CA PHE A 38 22.59 -0.81 18.90
C PHE A 38 22.78 -0.39 20.38
N PRO A 39 23.34 0.81 20.67
CA PRO A 39 23.75 1.17 22.03
C PRO A 39 22.58 1.49 22.99
N GLU A 40 22.67 0.89 24.18
CA GLU A 40 22.11 1.09 25.54
C GLU A 40 20.72 1.71 25.84
N GLY A 41 19.93 2.21 24.88
CA GLY A 41 18.65 2.90 25.20
C GLY A 41 17.37 2.03 25.28
N LEU A 42 17.39 0.77 24.84
CA LEU A 42 16.16 0.05 24.42
C LEU A 42 15.60 -1.00 25.41
N ASN A 43 16.36 -1.43 26.42
CA ASN A 43 16.01 -2.61 27.23
C ASN A 43 14.91 -2.40 28.28
N SER A 44 14.66 -1.17 28.76
CA SER A 44 13.61 -0.89 29.76
C SER A 44 12.20 -0.82 29.15
N PHE A 45 12.10 -0.49 27.86
CA PHE A 45 10.85 -0.20 27.17
C PHE A 45 10.09 -1.46 26.70
N SER A 46 10.80 -2.53 26.35
CA SER A 46 10.22 -3.79 25.86
C SER A 46 9.37 -4.51 26.91
N ARG A 47 9.74 -4.42 28.20
CA ARG A 47 8.98 -5.01 29.31
C ARG A 47 7.61 -4.36 29.50
N GLN A 48 7.52 -3.03 29.39
CA GLN A 48 6.29 -2.28 29.66
C GLN A 48 5.20 -2.49 28.59
N ALA A 49 5.61 -2.81 27.35
CA ALA A 49 4.68 -3.09 26.26
C ALA A 49 4.05 -4.49 26.35
N MET A 50 4.78 -5.47 26.91
CA MET A 50 4.31 -6.86 27.07
C MET A 50 3.22 -6.99 28.14
N GLU A 51 3.28 -6.20 29.21
CA GLU A 51 2.26 -6.21 30.26
C GLU A 51 0.90 -5.67 29.81
N ARG A 52 0.86 -4.84 28.75
CA ARG A 52 -0.38 -4.27 28.20
C ARG A 52 -1.10 -5.20 27.24
N LEU A 53 -0.36 -5.99 26.45
CA LEU A 53 -0.93 -6.93 25.47
C LEU A 53 -1.61 -8.15 26.11
N ASN A 54 -1.18 -8.55 27.31
CA ASN A 54 -1.78 -9.70 28.02
C ASN A 54 -3.10 -9.39 28.76
N ARG A 55 -3.57 -8.12 28.79
CA ARG A 55 -4.76 -7.72 29.57
C ARG A 55 -6.07 -7.65 28.79
N GLU A 56 -6.07 -7.73 27.47
CA GLU A 56 -7.30 -7.64 26.67
C GLU A 56 -7.67 -9.00 26.05
N LYS A 57 -8.57 -9.73 26.70
CA LYS A 57 -9.37 -10.80 26.08
C LYS A 57 -10.85 -10.45 26.22
N GLN A 58 -11.58 -10.46 25.12
CA GLN A 58 -13.06 -10.47 25.08
C GLN A 58 -13.56 -11.20 23.83
N PRO A 59 -14.85 -11.63 23.80
CA PRO A 59 -15.22 -12.99 23.40
C PRO A 59 -15.96 -13.07 22.05
N ASP A 60 -16.14 -14.32 21.60
CA ASP A 60 -16.73 -14.73 20.33
C ASP A 60 -18.25 -14.51 20.24
N ILE A 61 -18.71 -14.10 19.05
CA ILE A 61 -20.11 -14.18 18.61
C ILE A 61 -20.12 -14.69 17.16
N PRO A 62 -20.92 -15.71 16.80
CA PRO A 62 -20.99 -16.23 15.44
C PRO A 62 -22.08 -15.50 14.63
N VAL A 63 -21.79 -15.21 13.36
CA VAL A 63 -22.81 -14.77 12.40
C VAL A 63 -22.65 -15.60 11.13
N ALA A 64 -23.72 -16.32 10.77
CA ALA A 64 -23.85 -17.00 9.50
C ALA A 64 -24.25 -16.01 8.40
N VAL A 65 -23.59 -16.07 7.24
CA VAL A 65 -24.04 -15.40 6.00
C VAL A 65 -23.63 -16.28 4.81
N LEU A 66 -24.61 -16.69 3.99
CA LEU A 66 -24.40 -17.08 2.59
C LEU A 66 -24.54 -15.80 1.75
N PRO A 67 -23.66 -15.52 0.75
CA PRO A 67 -24.14 -15.60 -0.64
C PRO A 67 -23.09 -15.76 -1.78
N LEU A 68 -23.58 -16.37 -2.87
CA LEU A 68 -23.48 -16.03 -4.32
C LEU A 68 -22.15 -15.90 -5.07
N GLU A 69 -22.16 -16.54 -6.25
CA GLU A 69 -21.12 -16.69 -7.28
C GLU A 69 -20.78 -15.40 -8.06
N GLY A 70 -19.49 -15.26 -8.40
CA GLY A 70 -19.05 -14.70 -9.70
C GLY A 70 -18.50 -13.26 -9.74
N HIS A 71 -17.18 -13.15 -9.94
CA HIS A 71 -16.43 -12.06 -10.60
C HIS A 71 -16.33 -10.66 -9.93
N TRP A 72 -15.20 -10.39 -9.26
CA TRP A 72 -14.87 -9.09 -8.69
C TRP A 72 -13.46 -8.59 -9.04
N LEU A 73 -13.26 -8.26 -10.31
CA LEU A 73 -12.40 -7.13 -10.72
C LEU A 73 -13.27 -6.18 -11.56
N ARG A 74 -14.30 -5.64 -10.92
CA ARG A 74 -14.86 -4.38 -11.38
C ARG A 74 -13.95 -3.28 -10.86
N THR A 75 -13.31 -2.60 -11.80
CA THR A 75 -13.11 -1.15 -11.84
C THR A 75 -14.44 -0.37 -11.76
N GLU A 76 -15.40 -0.84 -10.95
CA GLU A 76 -16.38 0.09 -10.41
C GLU A 76 -15.59 0.84 -9.35
N GLN A 77 -15.24 2.09 -9.70
CA GLN A 77 -15.31 3.20 -8.76
C GLN A 77 -16.21 2.77 -7.60
N ASP A 78 -15.65 2.64 -6.40
CA ASP A 78 -16.41 2.23 -5.21
C ASP A 78 -17.79 2.91 -5.34
N LYS A 79 -18.89 2.14 -5.38
CA LYS A 79 -20.20 2.71 -5.76
C LYS A 79 -20.59 3.86 -4.81
N GLY A 80 -19.94 3.92 -3.64
CA GLY A 80 -19.97 5.06 -2.72
C GLY A 80 -18.84 6.10 -2.89
N TYR A 81 -17.73 5.79 -3.56
CA TYR A 81 -16.72 6.76 -4.01
C TYR A 81 -17.26 7.59 -5.18
N VAL A 82 -18.15 8.51 -4.81
CA VAL A 82 -18.28 9.76 -5.52
C VAL A 82 -17.06 10.58 -5.07
N PRO A 83 -16.07 10.88 -5.94
CA PRO A 83 -15.01 11.83 -5.56
C PRO A 83 -15.74 13.04 -5.02
N ALA A 84 -15.50 13.38 -3.74
CA ALA A 84 -16.40 14.18 -2.93
C ALA A 84 -17.16 15.18 -3.80
N SER A 85 -18.44 14.87 -4.10
CA SER A 85 -19.25 15.80 -4.88
C SER A 85 -19.25 17.06 -4.05
N LEU A 86 -18.60 18.11 -4.55
CA LEU A 86 -18.62 19.39 -3.91
C LEU A 86 -20.10 19.75 -3.78
N ILE A 87 -20.65 19.60 -2.57
CA ILE A 87 -21.95 20.17 -2.23
C ILE A 87 -21.70 21.67 -2.29
N ILE A 88 -21.97 22.26 -3.45
CA ILE A 88 -22.03 23.71 -3.62
C ILE A 88 -23.28 24.13 -2.85
N ARG A 89 -23.17 24.30 -1.54
CA ARG A 89 -24.12 25.13 -0.82
C ARG A 89 -23.92 26.54 -1.36
N LYS A 90 -24.80 26.92 -2.28
CA LYS A 90 -25.00 28.31 -2.68
C LYS A 90 -25.64 29.00 -1.48
N ASP A 91 -24.87 29.26 -0.44
CA ASP A 91 -25.33 29.97 0.73
C ASP A 91 -25.65 31.42 0.33
N ARG A 92 -26.91 31.63 -0.05
CA ARG A 92 -27.54 32.95 -0.02
C ARG A 92 -28.03 33.19 1.42
N GLY A 93 -27.10 33.32 2.35
CA GLY A 93 -27.42 33.50 3.76
C GLY A 93 -26.38 34.35 4.47
N ARG A 94 -26.77 35.58 4.84
CA ARG A 94 -26.02 36.44 5.76
C ARG A 94 -25.75 35.66 7.05
N PHE A 95 -24.50 35.25 7.28
CA PHE A 95 -24.03 34.87 8.60
C PHE A 95 -22.79 35.68 8.94
N SER A 96 -22.98 36.60 9.89
CA SER A 96 -21.96 37.37 10.59
C SER A 96 -21.32 36.50 11.67
N GLY A 97 -19.98 36.54 11.77
CA GLY A 97 -19.31 36.36 13.07
C GLY A 97 -18.72 34.99 13.38
N GLY A 98 -18.05 34.35 12.44
CA GLY A 98 -17.14 33.23 12.72
C GLY A 98 -16.30 32.93 11.49
N ARG A 99 -14.97 33.08 11.58
CA ARG A 99 -14.05 32.92 10.45
C ARG A 99 -13.87 31.44 10.09
N GLN A 100 -14.94 30.78 9.65
CA GLN A 100 -14.85 29.50 8.94
C GLN A 100 -14.21 29.79 7.59
N LYS A 101 -13.03 29.21 7.37
CA LYS A 101 -12.27 29.36 6.13
C LYS A 101 -12.98 28.56 5.03
N VAL A 102 -13.91 29.21 4.33
CA VAL A 102 -14.57 28.66 3.15
C VAL A 102 -13.51 28.56 2.04
N LEU A 103 -13.05 27.34 1.76
CA LEU A 103 -12.12 27.08 0.66
C LEU A 103 -12.85 27.29 -0.68
N SER A 104 -12.24 28.07 -1.58
CA SER A 104 -12.79 28.32 -2.91
C SER A 104 -12.81 27.07 -3.80
N LEU A 105 -13.63 27.04 -4.86
CA LEU A 105 -13.70 25.94 -5.83
C LEU A 105 -12.34 25.70 -6.55
N GLU A 106 -11.49 26.72 -6.62
CA GLU A 106 -10.09 26.61 -7.05
C GLU A 106 -9.19 25.98 -5.98
N GLU A 107 -9.45 26.25 -4.71
CA GLU A 107 -8.77 25.57 -3.60
C GLU A 107 -9.21 24.11 -3.47
N ALA A 108 -10.39 23.72 -3.93
CA ALA A 108 -10.77 22.33 -4.08
C ALA A 108 -10.09 21.63 -5.29
N ARG A 109 -9.56 22.40 -6.26
CA ARG A 109 -8.58 21.91 -7.26
C ARG A 109 -7.16 21.82 -6.71
N THR A 110 -6.92 22.19 -5.45
CA THR A 110 -5.56 22.17 -4.90
C THR A 110 -5.07 20.77 -4.73
N ALA A 111 -3.77 20.59 -4.90
CA ALA A 111 -3.09 19.38 -4.54
C ALA A 111 -3.05 19.20 -3.02
N LEU A 112 -4.11 18.61 -2.48
CA LEU A 112 -4.32 18.43 -1.05
C LEU A 112 -3.34 17.44 -0.46
N ASN A 113 -2.77 16.53 -1.26
CA ASN A 113 -1.70 15.63 -0.80
C ASN A 113 -0.53 16.42 -0.18
N ARG A 114 -0.18 17.60 -0.73
CA ARG A 114 0.89 18.45 -0.18
C ARG A 114 0.59 19.02 1.21
N LYS A 115 -0.70 19.09 1.59
CA LYS A 115 -1.14 19.55 2.90
C LYS A 115 -1.04 18.46 3.96
N THR A 116 -0.83 17.21 3.56
CA THR A 116 -0.68 16.09 4.51
C THR A 116 0.71 16.11 5.13
N ASN A 117 0.79 16.01 6.46
CA ASN A 117 2.05 15.77 7.17
C ASN A 117 2.39 14.28 7.12
N SER A 118 2.66 13.77 5.93
CA SER A 118 2.83 12.34 5.72
C SER A 118 4.29 11.93 5.56
N LEU A 119 4.58 10.70 5.97
CA LEU A 119 5.76 9.97 5.49
C LEU A 119 5.33 9.06 4.33
N ASN A 120 5.89 9.29 3.14
CA ASN A 120 5.55 8.52 1.95
C ASN A 120 6.66 7.54 1.57
N VAL A 121 6.27 6.29 1.33
CA VAL A 121 7.17 5.19 0.97
C VAL A 121 6.66 4.54 -0.32
N MET A 122 7.51 4.42 -1.32
CA MET A 122 7.19 3.73 -2.58
C MET A 122 7.58 2.26 -2.50
N TYR A 123 6.68 1.38 -2.88
CA TYR A 123 6.93 -0.06 -2.95
C TYR A 123 6.93 -0.48 -4.41
N ILE A 124 7.96 -1.23 -4.78
CA ILE A 124 8.15 -1.80 -6.11
C ILE A 124 8.33 -3.30 -5.93
N TRP A 125 7.57 -4.09 -6.68
CA TRP A 125 7.81 -5.52 -6.80
C TRP A 125 8.01 -5.88 -8.27
N THR A 126 9.13 -6.55 -8.54
CA THR A 126 9.50 -7.08 -9.86
C THR A 126 9.62 -8.60 -9.86
N ASP A 127 9.46 -9.19 -11.04
CA ASP A 127 9.89 -10.55 -11.36
C ASP A 127 11.04 -10.38 -12.33
N ASP A 128 12.26 -10.61 -11.84
CA ASP A 128 13.49 -10.15 -12.49
C ASP A 128 13.42 -8.64 -12.80
N GLU A 129 13.44 -8.28 -14.08
CA GLU A 129 13.35 -6.90 -14.57
C GLU A 129 11.91 -6.46 -14.87
N GLU A 130 10.94 -7.39 -14.85
CA GLU A 130 9.55 -7.06 -15.15
C GLU A 130 8.86 -6.46 -13.92
N LEU A 131 8.35 -5.23 -14.04
CA LEU A 131 7.51 -4.62 -13.02
C LEU A 131 6.18 -5.38 -12.90
N LYS A 132 5.91 -5.90 -11.70
CA LYS A 132 4.61 -6.50 -11.33
C LYS A 132 3.75 -5.51 -10.54
N VAL A 133 4.38 -4.67 -9.72
CA VAL A 133 3.67 -3.81 -8.76
C VAL A 133 4.36 -2.50 -8.57
N ILE A 134 3.55 -1.47 -8.46
CA ILE A 134 3.95 -0.26 -7.79
C ILE A 134 2.84 0.31 -6.92
N SER A 135 3.20 0.79 -5.74
CA SER A 135 2.28 1.50 -4.85
C SER A 135 3.01 2.52 -4.00
N VAL A 136 2.27 3.50 -3.50
CA VAL A 136 2.75 4.47 -2.51
C VAL A 136 1.95 4.29 -1.22
N THR A 137 2.65 4.07 -0.12
CA THR A 137 2.07 4.11 1.22
C THR A 137 2.37 5.45 1.84
N SER A 138 1.32 6.10 2.36
CA SER A 138 1.39 7.38 3.05
C SER A 138 0.95 7.22 4.49
N PHE A 139 1.82 7.55 5.44
CA PHE A 139 1.53 7.54 6.88
C PHE A 139 1.29 8.98 7.35
N ASN A 140 0.02 9.34 7.55
CA ASN A 140 -0.33 10.68 8.02
C ASN A 140 -0.06 10.79 9.52
N LYS A 141 0.89 11.65 9.89
CA LYS A 141 1.37 11.76 11.27
C LYS A 141 0.35 12.44 12.19
N ASP A 142 -0.56 13.24 11.63
CA ASP A 142 -1.52 14.03 12.38
C ASP A 142 -2.77 13.20 12.68
N THR A 143 -3.33 12.54 11.66
CA THR A 143 -4.56 11.73 11.79
C THR A 143 -4.30 10.29 12.22
N LYS A 144 -3.04 9.84 12.20
CA LYS A 144 -2.64 8.45 12.47
C LYS A 144 -3.30 7.43 11.54
N LYS A 145 -3.72 7.86 10.35
CA LYS A 145 -4.24 7.02 9.28
C LYS A 145 -3.16 6.72 8.25
N ALA A 146 -3.28 5.56 7.60
CA ALA A 146 -2.40 5.14 6.51
C ALA A 146 -3.21 4.91 5.23
N ALA A 147 -2.71 5.43 4.11
CA ALA A 147 -3.26 5.21 2.78
C ALA A 147 -2.27 4.42 1.93
N ILE A 148 -2.76 3.44 1.18
CA ILE A 148 -1.97 2.69 0.21
C ILE A 148 -2.62 2.81 -1.14
N VAL A 149 -1.89 3.46 -2.03
CA VAL A 149 -2.34 3.79 -3.37
C VAL A 149 -1.56 2.93 -4.35
N VAL A 150 -2.22 1.94 -4.92
CA VAL A 150 -1.65 1.07 -5.97
C VAL A 150 -1.81 1.75 -7.32
N VAL A 151 -0.74 1.76 -8.13
CA VAL A 151 -0.76 2.35 -9.47
C VAL A 151 -0.82 1.23 -10.51
N PRO A 152 -1.94 1.08 -11.24
CA PRO A 152 -2.03 0.07 -12.28
C PRO A 152 -0.93 0.23 -13.33
N LEU A 153 -0.32 -0.88 -13.74
CA LEU A 153 0.87 -0.83 -14.62
C LEU A 153 0.58 -0.25 -16.02
N HIS A 154 -0.68 -0.32 -16.44
CA HIS A 154 -1.17 0.21 -17.71
C HIS A 154 -1.64 1.66 -17.61
N THR A 155 -1.41 2.33 -16.48
CA THR A 155 -1.65 3.77 -16.32
C THR A 155 -0.82 4.59 -17.32
N ALA A 156 -1.48 5.48 -18.07
CA ALA A 156 -0.83 6.35 -19.03
C ALA A 156 -0.02 7.47 -18.33
N VAL A 157 1.23 7.68 -18.78
CA VAL A 157 2.21 8.58 -18.16
C VAL A 157 2.20 9.98 -18.79
N ASN A 158 2.02 10.06 -20.11
CA ASN A 158 2.25 11.26 -20.93
C ASN A 158 0.99 11.87 -21.55
N ASN A 159 -0.18 11.62 -20.98
CA ASN A 159 -1.46 11.99 -21.61
C ASN A 159 -1.86 13.47 -21.45
N GLY A 160 -1.29 14.25 -20.53
CA GLY A 160 -1.74 15.63 -20.27
C GLY A 160 -3.27 15.76 -20.05
N ASN A 161 -3.92 14.70 -19.54
CA ASN A 161 -5.38 14.53 -19.45
C ASN A 161 -6.14 14.55 -20.79
N ARG A 162 -5.45 14.32 -21.92
CA ARG A 162 -6.03 14.21 -23.26
C ARG A 162 -5.97 12.76 -23.73
N VAL A 163 -7.02 12.36 -24.45
CA VAL A 163 -7.08 11.08 -25.16
C VAL A 163 -7.22 11.41 -26.64
N VAL A 164 -6.14 11.23 -27.37
CA VAL A 164 -6.08 11.21 -28.84
C VAL A 164 -6.27 9.77 -29.31
N LEU A 165 -7.29 9.54 -30.13
CA LEU A 165 -7.58 8.22 -30.71
C LEU A 165 -6.48 7.82 -31.69
N GLY A 166 -6.04 6.56 -31.62
CA GLY A 166 -5.02 6.00 -32.51
C GLY A 166 -3.57 6.24 -32.06
N GLU A 167 -3.33 7.07 -31.04
CA GLU A 167 -1.98 7.25 -30.49
C GLU A 167 -1.62 6.16 -29.47
N ARG A 168 -0.33 5.78 -29.45
CA ARG A 168 0.23 4.90 -28.43
C ARG A 168 0.71 5.76 -27.24
N TYR A 169 0.24 5.42 -26.04
CA TYR A 169 0.67 6.07 -24.81
C TYR A 169 1.79 5.28 -24.12
N LEU A 170 2.71 5.99 -23.48
CA LEU A 170 3.64 5.35 -22.56
C LEU A 170 2.90 5.01 -21.26
N THR A 171 3.04 3.77 -20.81
CA THR A 171 2.47 3.31 -19.54
C THR A 171 3.48 3.38 -18.40
N VAL A 172 3.02 3.23 -17.16
CA VAL A 172 3.91 3.11 -15.99
C VAL A 172 4.87 1.92 -16.14
N ARG A 173 4.42 0.82 -16.75
CA ARG A 173 5.28 -0.32 -17.10
C ARG A 173 6.40 0.08 -18.05
N ASP A 174 6.08 0.84 -19.11
CA ASP A 174 7.06 1.30 -20.08
C ASP A 174 8.05 2.27 -19.44
N LEU A 175 7.55 3.21 -18.62
CA LEU A 175 8.39 4.16 -17.88
C LEU A 175 9.39 3.44 -16.97
N TYR A 176 8.96 2.40 -16.26
CA TYR A 176 9.86 1.60 -15.43
C TYR A 176 10.94 0.91 -16.25
N ARG A 177 10.58 0.34 -17.41
CA ARG A 177 11.54 -0.31 -18.30
C ARG A 177 12.60 0.67 -18.82
N GLU A 178 12.18 1.89 -19.19
CA GLU A 178 13.06 2.89 -19.79
C GLU A 178 13.90 3.67 -18.78
N LYS A 179 13.32 4.00 -17.62
CA LYS A 179 13.90 4.94 -16.64
C LYS A 179 14.15 4.31 -15.27
N GLY A 180 13.79 3.05 -15.09
CA GLY A 180 13.92 2.33 -13.84
C GLY A 180 13.10 2.95 -12.70
N ARG A 181 13.48 2.57 -11.48
CA ARG A 181 12.88 3.03 -10.23
C ARG A 181 12.84 4.55 -10.10
N GLU A 182 13.94 5.25 -10.39
CA GLU A 182 14.02 6.70 -10.15
C GLU A 182 13.11 7.48 -11.12
N GLY A 183 12.98 7.04 -12.37
CA GLY A 183 12.04 7.66 -13.30
C GLY A 183 10.59 7.52 -12.85
N VAL A 184 10.22 6.35 -12.35
CA VAL A 184 8.87 6.13 -11.81
C VAL A 184 8.64 6.90 -10.52
N ARG A 185 9.63 6.97 -9.62
CA ARG A 185 9.56 7.81 -8.42
C ARG A 185 9.30 9.27 -8.78
N ALA A 186 10.10 9.84 -9.67
CA ALA A 186 9.95 11.24 -10.09
C ALA A 186 8.58 11.50 -10.73
N PHE A 187 8.07 10.55 -11.53
CA PHE A 187 6.72 10.61 -12.07
C PHE A 187 5.66 10.62 -10.97
N LEU A 188 5.75 9.72 -9.99
CA LEU A 188 4.78 9.62 -8.90
C LEU A 188 4.83 10.84 -7.98
N GLU A 189 6.02 11.34 -7.61
CA GLU A 189 6.18 12.55 -6.82
C GLU A 189 5.51 13.76 -7.51
N LYS A 190 5.73 13.90 -8.82
CA LYS A 190 5.11 14.97 -9.62
C LYS A 190 3.60 14.81 -9.72
N ARG A 191 3.09 13.61 -10.00
CA ARG A 191 1.65 13.38 -10.19
C ARG A 191 0.89 13.48 -8.88
N LEU A 192 1.36 12.80 -7.83
CA LEU A 192 0.74 12.82 -6.50
C LEU A 192 0.97 14.15 -5.76
N ASP A 193 1.84 15.04 -6.26
CA ASP A 193 2.26 16.29 -5.59
C ASP A 193 2.69 16.07 -4.13
N LEU A 194 3.61 15.12 -3.95
CA LEU A 194 4.19 14.79 -2.66
C LEU A 194 5.64 14.34 -2.80
N LYS A 195 6.38 14.35 -1.69
CA LYS A 195 7.73 13.81 -1.61
C LYS A 195 7.69 12.35 -1.17
N ILE A 196 8.25 11.45 -1.97
CA ILE A 196 8.47 10.04 -1.65
C ILE A 196 9.88 9.95 -1.09
N VAL A 197 10.04 9.85 0.24
CA VAL A 197 11.36 9.88 0.87
C VAL A 197 12.07 8.54 0.70
N ASN A 198 11.33 7.45 0.89
CA ASN A 198 11.87 6.11 0.93
C ASN A 198 11.25 5.20 -0.12
N TYR A 199 11.98 4.17 -0.50
CA TYR A 199 11.46 3.10 -1.33
C TYR A 199 11.84 1.72 -0.80
N VAL A 200 11.04 0.72 -1.16
CA VAL A 200 11.35 -0.70 -0.99
C VAL A 200 11.14 -1.37 -2.34
N HIS A 201 12.19 -2.00 -2.86
CA HIS A 201 12.15 -2.71 -4.13
C HIS A 201 12.51 -4.17 -3.89
N VAL A 202 11.54 -5.06 -4.15
CA VAL A 202 11.63 -6.49 -3.90
C VAL A 202 11.51 -7.27 -5.21
N ASN A 203 12.37 -8.26 -5.40
CA ASN A 203 12.25 -9.24 -6.48
C ASN A 203 11.42 -10.44 -6.02
N GLN A 204 10.63 -11.05 -6.92
CA GLN A 204 9.80 -12.22 -6.66
C GLN A 204 10.58 -13.41 -6.07
N ALA A 205 11.84 -13.61 -6.48
CA ALA A 205 12.72 -14.63 -5.91
C ALA A 205 12.94 -14.42 -4.41
N ALA A 206 13.13 -13.17 -3.97
CA ALA A 206 13.25 -12.83 -2.56
C ALA A 206 11.95 -13.12 -1.81
N LEU A 207 10.79 -12.68 -2.34
CA LEU A 207 9.48 -12.98 -1.76
C LEU A 207 9.23 -14.48 -1.63
N ARG A 208 9.65 -15.28 -2.62
CA ARG A 208 9.54 -16.74 -2.58
C ARG A 208 10.36 -17.33 -1.45
N LYS A 209 11.63 -16.92 -1.30
CA LYS A 209 12.49 -17.38 -0.18
C LYS A 209 11.86 -17.04 1.17
N LEU A 210 11.37 -15.81 1.32
CA LEU A 210 10.70 -15.35 2.54
C LEU A 210 9.44 -16.18 2.81
N SER A 211 8.62 -16.42 1.79
CA SER A 211 7.42 -17.25 1.89
C SER A 211 7.75 -18.68 2.31
N ASN A 212 8.85 -19.25 1.82
CA ASN A 212 9.27 -20.59 2.19
C ASN A 212 9.74 -20.67 3.65
N ILE A 213 10.45 -19.65 4.13
CA ILE A 213 10.92 -19.58 5.53
C ILE A 213 9.76 -19.36 6.50
N ILE A 214 8.87 -18.43 6.17
CA ILE A 214 7.65 -18.17 6.95
C ILE A 214 6.75 -19.41 6.97
N GLY A 215 6.73 -20.15 5.86
CA GLY A 215 5.89 -21.32 5.70
C GLY A 215 4.45 -20.94 5.39
N PRO A 216 3.53 -21.92 5.45
CA PRO A 216 2.12 -21.67 5.19
C PRO A 216 1.51 -20.80 6.28
N ILE A 217 0.55 -19.98 5.87
CA ILE A 217 -0.27 -19.13 6.71
C ILE A 217 -1.73 -19.57 6.57
N GLU A 218 -2.53 -19.27 7.59
CA GLU A 218 -3.97 -19.51 7.58
C GLU A 218 -4.70 -18.18 7.46
N VAL A 219 -5.48 -18.02 6.40
CA VAL A 219 -6.24 -16.80 6.11
C VAL A 219 -7.68 -17.21 5.92
N ASN A 220 -8.57 -16.78 6.83
CA ASN A 220 -10.00 -17.12 6.77
C ASN A 220 -10.28 -18.64 6.72
N GLY A 221 -9.47 -19.44 7.41
CA GLY A 221 -9.56 -20.90 7.43
C GLY A 221 -8.85 -21.60 6.26
N ASP A 222 -8.43 -20.85 5.24
CA ASP A 222 -7.70 -21.37 4.10
C ASP A 222 -6.19 -21.36 4.36
N ARG A 223 -5.56 -22.52 4.18
CA ARG A 223 -4.11 -22.66 4.25
C ARG A 223 -3.48 -22.29 2.91
N THR A 224 -2.66 -21.24 2.90
CA THR A 224 -2.00 -20.72 1.70
C THR A 224 -0.56 -20.30 2.01
N THR A 225 0.20 -19.90 1.00
CA THR A 225 1.52 -19.30 1.20
C THR A 225 1.43 -17.78 1.14
N MET A 226 2.43 -17.11 1.73
CA MET A 226 2.55 -15.66 1.64
C MET A 226 2.61 -15.20 0.17
N LEU A 227 3.44 -15.86 -0.65
CA LEU A 227 3.58 -15.53 -2.08
C LEU A 227 2.27 -15.71 -2.85
N GLU A 228 1.61 -16.86 -2.68
CA GLU A 228 0.35 -17.15 -3.36
C GLU A 228 -0.75 -16.15 -2.95
N SER A 229 -0.86 -15.85 -1.65
CA SER A 229 -1.79 -14.83 -1.17
C SER A 229 -1.56 -13.50 -1.86
N PHE A 230 -0.30 -13.11 -2.10
CA PHE A 230 0.02 -11.89 -2.82
C PHE A 230 -0.33 -11.95 -4.29
N GLU A 231 -0.10 -13.08 -4.95
CA GLU A 231 -0.48 -13.29 -6.35
C GLU A 231 -2.01 -13.32 -6.52
N GLN A 232 -2.76 -13.82 -5.53
CA GLN A 232 -4.22 -13.80 -5.54
C GLN A 232 -4.77 -12.40 -5.25
N THR A 233 -4.23 -11.70 -4.25
CA THR A 233 -4.54 -10.28 -3.99
C THR A 233 -4.21 -9.43 -5.21
N ALA A 234 -3.10 -9.74 -5.86
CA ALA A 234 -2.66 -9.15 -7.10
C ALA A 234 -3.64 -9.37 -8.24
N ALA A 235 -4.10 -10.58 -8.42
CA ALA A 235 -5.07 -10.89 -9.45
C ALA A 235 -6.49 -10.38 -9.11
N GLY A 236 -6.67 -9.69 -7.97
CA GLY A 236 -7.99 -9.28 -7.47
C GLY A 236 -8.89 -10.47 -7.12
N VAL A 237 -8.33 -11.68 -7.06
CA VAL A 237 -9.04 -12.91 -6.66
C VAL A 237 -9.34 -12.86 -5.17
N ARG A 238 -8.46 -12.21 -4.41
CA ARG A 238 -8.52 -12.12 -2.95
C ARG A 238 -8.59 -10.65 -2.52
N THR A 239 -9.53 -10.34 -1.62
CA THR A 239 -9.80 -8.97 -1.14
C THR A 239 -9.50 -8.77 0.34
N ASP A 240 -9.08 -9.84 1.03
CA ASP A 240 -8.85 -9.90 2.48
C ASP A 240 -7.40 -9.53 2.87
N ASP A 241 -6.83 -8.49 2.25
CA ASP A 241 -5.43 -8.08 2.45
C ASP A 241 -5.05 -7.89 3.93
N ARG A 242 -6.01 -7.43 4.73
CA ARG A 242 -5.84 -7.26 6.18
C ARG A 242 -5.64 -8.60 6.88
N ASP A 243 -6.37 -9.62 6.49
CA ASP A 243 -6.29 -10.95 7.08
C ASP A 243 -5.02 -11.66 6.60
N VAL A 244 -4.61 -11.48 5.34
CA VAL A 244 -3.30 -11.94 4.85
C VAL A 244 -2.16 -11.32 5.66
N VAL A 245 -2.18 -10.00 5.86
CA VAL A 245 -1.17 -9.29 6.66
C VAL A 245 -1.16 -9.79 8.09
N ARG A 246 -2.33 -9.95 8.71
CA ARG A 246 -2.45 -10.45 10.08
C ARG A 246 -1.91 -11.87 10.19
N ALA A 247 -2.26 -12.74 9.24
CA ALA A 247 -1.81 -14.12 9.23
C ALA A 247 -0.29 -14.23 9.10
N VAL A 248 0.34 -13.45 8.22
CA VAL A 248 1.80 -13.42 8.12
C VAL A 248 2.43 -12.85 9.38
N ALA A 249 1.91 -11.74 9.93
CA ALA A 249 2.44 -11.18 11.16
C ALA A 249 2.37 -12.19 12.32
N SER A 250 1.22 -12.85 12.51
CA SER A 250 1.03 -13.91 13.50
C SER A 250 2.01 -15.07 13.30
N GLN A 251 2.24 -15.47 12.05
CA GLN A 251 3.18 -16.53 11.71
C GLN A 251 4.63 -16.14 12.05
N VAL A 252 5.06 -14.93 11.66
CA VAL A 252 6.41 -14.39 11.93
C VAL A 252 6.67 -14.24 13.44
N LEU A 253 5.63 -13.98 14.24
CA LEU A 253 5.73 -13.86 15.69
C LEU A 253 5.77 -15.20 16.44
N GLN A 254 5.66 -16.33 15.75
CA GLN A 254 5.73 -17.64 16.42
C GLN A 254 7.13 -17.91 16.98
N PRO A 255 7.26 -18.59 18.14
CA PRO A 255 8.55 -18.89 18.75
C PRO A 255 9.53 -19.61 17.82
N ARG A 256 9.03 -20.47 16.92
CA ARG A 256 9.88 -21.17 15.94
C ARG A 256 10.59 -20.21 14.98
N MET A 257 9.94 -19.09 14.63
CA MET A 257 10.47 -18.12 13.67
C MET A 257 11.64 -17.33 14.24
N LEU A 258 11.80 -17.25 15.56
CA LEU A 258 12.93 -16.57 16.19
C LEU A 258 14.29 -17.14 15.74
N LYS A 259 14.35 -18.44 15.44
CA LYS A 259 15.56 -19.09 14.90
C LYS A 259 15.84 -18.70 13.45
N GLU A 260 14.80 -18.33 12.71
CA GLU A 260 14.89 -17.93 11.29
C GLU A 260 15.17 -16.44 11.11
N VAL A 261 15.07 -15.64 12.17
CA VAL A 261 15.30 -14.19 12.14
C VAL A 261 16.64 -13.82 11.47
N PRO A 262 17.79 -14.45 11.78
CA PRO A 262 19.06 -14.15 11.11
C PRO A 262 19.00 -14.38 9.59
N THR A 263 18.38 -15.48 9.16
CA THR A 263 18.20 -15.81 7.74
C THR A 263 17.31 -14.77 7.05
N LEU A 264 16.20 -14.38 7.69
CA LEU A 264 15.30 -13.34 7.18
C LEU A 264 16.07 -12.01 7.00
N ILE A 265 16.86 -11.57 7.99
CA ILE A 265 17.71 -10.36 7.89
C ILE A 265 18.66 -10.46 6.70
N GLY A 266 19.28 -11.62 6.51
CA GLY A 266 20.19 -11.86 5.39
C GLY A 266 19.50 -11.63 4.05
N ILE A 267 18.26 -12.11 3.89
CA ILE A 267 17.48 -11.88 2.67
C ILE A 267 17.09 -10.41 2.53
N PHE A 268 16.62 -9.77 3.60
CA PHE A 268 16.27 -8.36 3.58
C PHE A 268 17.43 -7.46 3.17
N THR A 269 18.60 -7.67 3.75
CA THR A 269 19.77 -6.81 3.52
C THR A 269 20.40 -7.03 2.16
N ARG A 270 20.32 -8.25 1.60
CA ARG A 270 20.98 -8.60 0.33
C ARG A 270 20.06 -8.55 -0.88
N GLU A 271 18.79 -8.88 -0.71
CA GLU A 271 17.87 -9.11 -1.83
C GLU A 271 16.77 -8.04 -1.92
N ILE A 272 16.55 -7.27 -0.86
CA ILE A 272 15.61 -6.13 -0.88
C ILE A 272 16.40 -4.84 -1.02
N ARG A 273 16.17 -4.14 -2.13
CA ARG A 273 16.81 -2.83 -2.39
C ARG A 273 15.99 -1.74 -1.72
N THR A 274 16.64 -0.96 -0.86
CA THR A 274 16.00 0.18 -0.19
C THR A 274 17.02 1.28 0.10
N ASN A 275 16.55 2.52 0.22
CA ASN A 275 17.31 3.63 0.76
C ASN A 275 17.01 3.90 2.25
N PHE A 276 16.30 3.00 2.93
CA PHE A 276 16.05 3.12 4.36
C PHE A 276 17.37 3.13 5.15
N THR A 277 17.61 4.21 5.87
CA THR A 277 18.58 4.22 6.98
C THR A 277 18.00 3.51 8.21
N ASN A 278 18.86 3.07 9.13
CA ASN A 278 18.41 2.48 10.41
C ASN A 278 17.44 3.41 11.16
N THR A 279 17.74 4.73 11.17
CA THR A 279 16.88 5.75 11.79
C THR A 279 15.52 5.84 11.12
N GLU A 280 15.45 5.74 9.79
CA GLU A 280 14.17 5.77 9.07
C GLU A 280 13.37 4.47 9.26
N MET A 281 14.03 3.31 9.36
CA MET A 281 13.35 2.06 9.73
C MET A 281 12.72 2.17 11.12
N ILE A 282 13.46 2.67 12.11
CA ILE A 282 12.95 2.94 13.46
C ILE A 282 11.78 3.93 13.41
N ARG A 283 11.91 5.00 12.62
CA ARG A 283 10.85 6.01 12.47
C ARG A 283 9.58 5.42 11.86
N VAL A 284 9.69 4.64 10.80
CA VAL A 284 8.55 3.95 10.18
C VAL A 284 7.92 2.97 11.16
N PHE A 285 8.74 2.20 11.88
CA PHE A 285 8.27 1.27 12.89
C PHE A 285 7.46 1.99 13.98
N HIS A 286 7.99 3.07 14.56
CA HIS A 286 7.26 3.85 15.56
C HIS A 286 5.97 4.45 15.00
N LEU A 287 6.00 5.01 13.79
CA LEU A 287 4.80 5.54 13.15
C LEU A 287 3.77 4.43 12.96
N SER A 288 4.15 3.27 12.40
CA SER A 288 3.22 2.16 12.16
C SER A 288 2.56 1.63 13.43
N ARG A 289 3.23 1.65 14.58
CA ARG A 289 2.66 1.26 15.88
C ARG A 289 1.64 2.26 16.41
N GLN A 290 1.73 3.52 16.00
CA GLN A 290 0.78 4.57 16.35
C GLN A 290 -0.39 4.66 15.36
N MET A 291 -0.30 4.00 14.21
CA MET A 291 -1.36 4.04 13.20
C MET A 291 -2.54 3.18 13.61
N ASP A 292 -3.75 3.63 13.28
CA ASP A 292 -4.92 2.77 13.32
C ASP A 292 -4.94 1.85 12.09
N LEU A 293 -4.34 0.67 12.23
CA LEU A 293 -4.31 -0.34 11.17
C LEU A 293 -5.71 -0.83 10.79
N LYS A 294 -6.73 -0.66 11.65
CA LYS A 294 -8.14 -0.98 11.30
C LYS A 294 -8.72 0.02 10.30
N GLN A 295 -8.16 1.23 10.26
CA GLN A 295 -8.54 2.30 9.34
C GLN A 295 -7.59 2.43 8.14
N MET A 296 -6.60 1.54 8.03
CA MET A 296 -5.73 1.52 6.86
C MET A 296 -6.54 1.16 5.62
N CYS A 297 -6.49 2.02 4.62
CA CYS A 297 -7.26 1.87 3.39
C CYS A 297 -6.30 1.66 2.20
N LYS A 298 -6.60 0.61 1.42
CA LYS A 298 -5.96 0.32 0.15
C LYS A 298 -6.91 0.73 -0.95
N THR A 299 -6.39 1.45 -1.93
CA THR A 299 -7.12 1.70 -3.17
C THR A 299 -6.18 1.57 -4.36
N ALA A 300 -6.69 1.05 -5.47
CA ALA A 300 -6.03 1.25 -6.75
C ALA A 300 -6.43 2.62 -7.28
N LEU A 301 -5.53 3.33 -7.96
CA LEU A 301 -5.87 4.63 -8.52
C LEU A 301 -7.08 4.53 -9.45
N PRO A 302 -8.18 5.24 -9.15
CA PRO A 302 -9.36 5.19 -10.01
C PRO A 302 -9.11 6.01 -11.27
N GLY A 303 -9.58 5.48 -12.40
CA GLY A 303 -9.40 6.11 -13.71
C GLY A 303 -10.38 5.58 -14.74
N ARG A 304 -10.28 6.10 -15.96
CA ARG A 304 -11.04 5.65 -17.12
C ARG A 304 -10.17 4.70 -17.94
N GLU A 305 -10.66 3.49 -18.11
CA GLU A 305 -10.01 2.53 -19.01
C GLU A 305 -10.29 2.88 -20.47
N HIS A 306 -9.29 2.70 -21.31
CA HIS A 306 -9.40 2.81 -22.75
C HIS A 306 -8.58 1.71 -23.40
N SER A 307 -9.15 1.07 -24.41
CA SER A 307 -8.50 -0.01 -25.15
C SER A 307 -8.30 0.43 -26.60
N ALA A 308 -7.10 0.25 -27.12
CA ALA A 308 -6.77 0.47 -28.52
C ALA A 308 -6.10 -0.81 -29.05
N GLY A 309 -6.90 -1.68 -29.68
CA GLY A 309 -6.49 -3.05 -30.03
C GLY A 309 -6.24 -3.89 -28.78
N ASP A 310 -5.08 -4.55 -28.73
CA ASP A 310 -4.65 -5.38 -27.59
C ASP A 310 -4.04 -4.56 -26.43
N LEU A 311 -3.86 -3.25 -26.63
CA LEU A 311 -3.30 -2.36 -25.62
C LEU A 311 -4.41 -1.78 -24.75
N ARG A 312 -4.18 -1.82 -23.44
CA ARG A 312 -5.06 -1.20 -22.43
C ARG A 312 -4.35 -0.03 -21.79
N TYR A 313 -5.09 1.02 -21.52
CA TYR A 313 -4.62 2.24 -20.90
C TYR A 313 -5.57 2.67 -19.80
N LEU A 314 -5.02 3.12 -18.66
CA LEU A 314 -5.79 3.74 -17.59
C LEU A 314 -5.47 5.23 -17.53
N PHE A 315 -6.48 6.05 -17.77
CA PHE A 315 -6.39 7.51 -17.71
C PHE A 315 -6.91 8.00 -16.36
N ILE A 316 -6.03 8.59 -15.56
CA ILE A 316 -6.36 9.11 -14.23
C ILE A 316 -6.37 10.64 -14.31
N SER A 317 -7.39 11.27 -13.72
CA SER A 317 -7.47 12.73 -13.69
C SER A 317 -6.40 13.32 -12.77
N ASP A 318 -5.88 14.51 -13.11
CA ASP A 318 -4.92 15.20 -12.23
C ASP A 318 -5.48 15.47 -10.83
N GLN A 319 -6.79 15.70 -10.71
CA GLN A 319 -7.46 15.89 -9.44
C GLN A 319 -7.32 14.64 -8.55
N THR A 320 -7.61 13.47 -9.12
CA THR A 320 -7.48 12.19 -8.41
C THR A 320 -6.05 11.98 -7.94
N TRP A 321 -5.06 12.15 -8.83
CA TRP A 321 -3.66 12.03 -8.47
C TRP A 321 -3.29 12.91 -7.26
N LYS A 322 -3.68 14.18 -7.31
CA LYS A 322 -3.25 15.17 -6.35
C LYS A 322 -3.97 15.14 -5.01
N ASN A 323 -5.06 14.37 -4.88
CA ASN A 323 -5.93 14.39 -3.70
C ASN A 323 -6.21 13.03 -3.06
N ILE A 324 -5.97 11.92 -3.77
CA ILE A 324 -6.34 10.58 -3.29
C ILE A 324 -5.74 10.23 -1.92
N ILE A 325 -4.51 10.64 -1.62
CA ILE A 325 -3.88 10.35 -0.32
C ILE A 325 -4.50 11.21 0.78
N TYR A 326 -4.78 12.47 0.50
CA TYR A 326 -5.50 13.34 1.43
C TYR A 326 -6.88 12.75 1.75
N GLU A 327 -7.66 12.42 0.73
CA GLU A 327 -9.03 11.88 0.89
C GLU A 327 -9.08 10.61 1.74
N ILE A 328 -8.08 9.73 1.61
CA ILE A 328 -8.01 8.49 2.41
C ILE A 328 -7.51 8.74 3.84
N THR A 329 -6.65 9.75 4.04
CA THR A 329 -5.97 9.97 5.33
C THR A 329 -6.60 11.04 6.21
N GLN A 330 -7.62 11.77 5.75
CA GLN A 330 -8.47 12.60 6.61
C GLN A 330 -9.51 11.73 7.33
#